data_AF-A0A4Y9A7G4-F1
#
_entry.id   AF-A0A4Y9A7G4-F1
#
_cell.length_a   1.000
_cell.length_b   1.000
_cell.length_c   1.000
_cell.angle_alpha   90.00
_cell.angle_beta   90.00
_cell.angle_gamma   90.00
#
_symmetry.space_group_name_H-M   'P 1'
#
loop_
_entity.id
_entity.type
_entity.pdbx_description
1 polymer ?
#
loop_
_entity_poly.entity_id
_entity_poly.type
_entity_poly.pdbx_seq_one_letter_code
_entity_poly.pdbx_strand_id
1 'polypeptide(L)' 'MLSRRFNRTGKVIAFIGIWVFAFGIAFNETIAGISGTPDLLASLSIPLIVIGIIMLITSNFFKRKRER' A
#
# COMPACT_ATOMS: atom_id res chain seq x y z
N MET A 1 -5.30 16.60 11.13
CA MET A 1 -5.16 17.75 10.20
C MET A 1 -4.35 17.40 8.93
N LEU A 2 -4.55 16.21 8.34
CA LEU A 2 -3.85 15.77 7.11
C LEU A 2 -4.67 16.00 5.82
N SER A 3 -5.94 16.41 5.97
CA SER A 3 -6.97 16.31 4.95
C SER A 3 -6.95 17.38 3.85
N ARG A 4 -6.16 18.45 3.98
CA ARG A 4 -6.18 19.59 3.04
C ARG A 4 -5.12 19.56 1.93
N ARG A 5 -4.18 18.60 1.93
CA ARG A 5 -3.03 18.57 1.00
C ARG A 5 -3.15 17.54 -0.15
N PHE A 6 -4.13 16.65 -0.11
CA PHE A 6 -4.34 15.60 -1.12
C PHE A 6 -5.63 15.84 -1.92
N ASN A 7 -5.58 15.63 -3.23
CA ASN A 7 -6.79 15.49 -4.06
C ASN A 7 -7.60 14.26 -3.59
N ARG A 8 -8.92 14.24 -3.84
CA ARG A 8 -9.79 13.09 -3.47
C ARG A 8 -9.20 11.76 -3.98
N THR A 9 -8.69 11.74 -5.21
CA THR A 9 -8.04 10.57 -5.83
C THR A 9 -6.79 10.11 -5.09
N GLY A 10 -5.87 11.03 -4.74
CA GLY A 10 -4.64 10.69 -4.02
C GLY A 10 -4.90 10.11 -2.63
N LYS A 11 -5.94 10.58 -1.92
CA LYS A 11 -6.35 9.96 -0.64
C LYS A 11 -6.85 8.53 -0.80
N VAL A 12 -7.65 8.27 -1.84
CA VAL A 12 -8.19 6.93 -2.11
C VAL A 12 -7.06 5.97 -2.46
N ILE A 13 -6.13 6.37 -3.34
CA ILE A 13 -4.98 5.54 -3.72
C ILE A 13 -4.08 5.27 -2.50
N ALA A 14 -3.84 6.29 -1.65
CA ALA A 14 -3.06 6.10 -0.42
C ALA A 14 -3.74 5.12 0.55
N PHE A 15 -5.07 5.23 0.70
CA PHE A 15 -5.84 4.34 1.55
C PHE A 15 -5.77 2.90 1.05
N ILE A 16 -6.05 2.68 -0.24
CA ILE A 16 -5.96 1.35 -0.86
C ILE A 16 -4.53 0.80 -0.77
N GLY A 17 -3.51 1.62 -1.05
CA GLY A 17 -2.11 1.23 -0.97
C GLY A 17 -1.67 0.77 0.42
N ILE A 18 -2.16 1.41 1.48
CA ILE A 18 -1.91 0.99 2.88
C ILE A 18 -2.50 -0.40 3.13
N TRP A 19 -3.73 -0.66 2.69
CA TRP A 19 -4.35 -1.98 2.87
C TRP A 19 -3.64 -3.05 2.07
N VAL A 20 -3.33 -2.79 0.80
CA VAL A 20 -2.59 -3.72 -0.08
C VAL A 20 -1.22 -4.05 0.52
N PHE A 21 -0.52 -3.04 1.04
CA PHE A 21 0.75 -3.23 1.74
C PHE A 21 0.58 -4.07 3.00
N ALA A 22 -0.42 -3.77 3.84
CA ALA A 22 -0.67 -4.51 5.08
C ALA A 22 -1.02 -5.98 4.81
N PHE A 23 -1.84 -6.27 3.80
CA PHE A 23 -2.15 -7.64 3.38
C PHE A 23 -0.90 -8.36 2.83
N GLY A 24 -0.08 -7.66 2.04
CA GLY A 24 1.17 -8.23 1.55
C GLY A 24 2.12 -8.64 2.68
N ILE A 25 2.21 -7.82 3.73
CA ILE A 25 2.98 -8.15 4.94
C ILE A 25 2.34 -9.32 5.69
N ALA A 26 1.02 -9.33 5.86
CA ALA A 26 0.29 -10.38 6.58
C ALA A 26 0.42 -11.77 5.91
N PHE A 27 0.52 -11.81 4.57
CA PHE A 27 0.73 -13.05 3.82
C PHE A 27 2.20 -13.47 3.74
N ASN A 28 3.12 -12.62 4.22
CA ASN A 28 4.52 -12.99 4.28
C ASN A 28 4.80 -13.68 5.62
N GLU A 29 4.99 -15.00 5.59
CA GLU A 29 5.27 -15.80 6.79
C GLU A 29 6.53 -15.32 7.53
N THR A 30 7.55 -14.87 6.80
CA THR A 30 8.82 -14.40 7.37
C THR A 30 8.68 -13.05 8.09
N ILE A 31 7.81 -12.17 7.61
CA ILE A 31 7.62 -10.82 8.17
C ILE A 31 6.52 -10.82 9.24
N ALA A 32 5.41 -11.52 9.00
CA ALA A 32 4.29 -11.58 9.95
C ALA A 32 4.45 -12.67 11.01
N GLY A 33 5.32 -13.67 10.81
CA GLY A 33 5.52 -14.78 11.75
C GLY A 33 4.32 -15.73 11.84
N ILE A 34 3.38 -15.65 10.90
CA ILE A 34 2.16 -16.47 10.87
C ILE A 34 2.47 -17.69 10.01
N SER A 35 2.46 -18.87 10.63
CA SER A 35 2.66 -20.16 9.97
C SER A 35 1.32 -20.74 9.53
N GLY A 36 1.26 -21.25 8.29
CA GLY A 36 0.04 -21.83 7.71
C GLY A 36 -0.58 -20.97 6.62
N THR A 37 0.18 -20.02 6.05
CA THR A 37 -0.25 -19.26 4.88
C THR A 37 -0.12 -20.15 3.66
N PRO A 38 -1.17 -20.32 2.82
CA PRO A 38 -1.09 -21.08 1.58
C PRO A 38 0.09 -20.62 0.71
N ASP A 39 0.85 -21.54 0.12
CA ASP A 39 2.05 -21.24 -0.69
C ASP A 39 1.79 -20.21 -1.80
N LEU A 40 0.59 -20.24 -2.39
CA LEU A 40 0.12 -19.25 -3.36
C LEU A 40 0.10 -17.83 -2.80
N LEU A 41 -0.40 -17.64 -1.58
CA LEU A 41 -0.46 -16.34 -0.91
C LEU A 41 0.92 -15.90 -0.41
N ALA A 42 1.74 -16.84 0.07
CA ALA A 42 3.12 -16.57 0.43
C ALA A 42 3.96 -16.10 -0.77
N SER A 43 3.79 -16.73 -1.94
CA SER A 43 4.46 -16.32 -3.19
C SER A 43 3.99 -14.96 -3.69
N LEU A 44 2.70 -14.64 -3.52
CA LEU A 44 2.13 -13.34 -3.89
C LEU A 44 2.42 -12.22 -2.88
N SER A 45 2.95 -12.53 -1.69
CA SER A 45 3.20 -11.55 -0.62
C SER A 45 4.15 -10.43 -1.06
N ILE A 46 5.33 -10.77 -1.61
CA ILE A 46 6.34 -9.83 -2.08
C ILE A 46 5.79 -8.92 -3.19
N PRO A 47 5.19 -9.44 -4.28
CA PRO A 47 4.62 -8.57 -5.30
C PRO A 47 3.48 -7.69 -4.74
N LEU A 48 2.66 -8.17 -3.79
CA LEU A 48 1.65 -7.33 -3.12
C LEU A 48 2.28 -6.17 -2.34
N ILE A 49 3.33 -6.44 -1.57
CA ILE A 49 4.08 -5.43 -0.82
C ILE A 49 4.62 -4.37 -1.78
N VAL A 50 5.26 -4.79 -2.88
CA VAL A 50 5.81 -3.90 -3.89
C VAL A 50 4.73 -3.03 -4.52
N ILE A 51 3.58 -3.61 -4.89
CA ILE A 51 2.45 -2.86 -5.45
C ILE A 51 1.90 -1.86 -4.43
N GLY A 52 1.76 -2.26 -3.16
CA GLY A 52 1.33 -1.39 -2.07
C GLY A 52 2.26 -0.18 -1.90
N ILE A 53 3.58 -0.40 -1.91
CA ILE A 53 4.59 0.66 -1.85
C ILE A 53 4.47 1.58 -3.07
N ILE A 54 4.37 1.03 -4.28
CA ILE A 54 4.22 1.83 -5.51
C ILE A 54 2.95 2.68 -5.46
N MET A 55 1.82 2.13 -4.99
CA MET A 55 0.58 2.89 -4.79
C MET A 55 0.78 4.02 -3.78
N LEU A 56 1.49 3.78 -2.68
CA LEU A 56 1.75 4.82 -1.69
C LEU A 56 2.65 5.94 -2.24
N ILE A 57 3.70 5.59 -2.97
CA ILE A 57 4.59 6.56 -3.60
C ILE A 57 3.85 7.35 -4.69
N THR A 58 3.11 6.68 -5.56
CA THR A 58 2.32 7.34 -6.63
C THR A 58 1.17 8.16 -6.07
N SER A 59 0.55 7.77 -4.95
CA SER A 59 -0.45 8.59 -4.27
C SER A 59 0.10 9.96 -3.85
N ASN A 60 1.40 10.01 -3.51
CA ASN A 60 2.10 11.24 -3.17
C ASN A 60 2.33 12.13 -4.41
N PHE A 61 2.38 11.57 -5.61
CA PHE A 61 2.43 12.31 -6.88
C PHE A 61 1.09 12.96 -7.22
N PHE A 62 -0.03 12.36 -6.79
CA PHE A 62 -1.36 12.97 -6.84
C PHE A 62 -1.61 14.03 -5.74
N LYS A 63 -0.58 14.44 -4.98
CA LYS A 63 -0.68 15.67 -4.19
C LYS A 63 -0.93 16.82 -5.15
N ARG A 64 -2.03 17.52 -4.92
CA ARG A 64 -2.44 18.71 -5.65
C ARG A 64 -1.21 19.60 -5.81
N LYS A 65 -0.76 19.88 -7.05
CA LYS A 65 0.24 20.91 -7.31
C LYS A 65 -0.29 22.16 -6.60
N ARG A 66 0.43 22.61 -5.57
CA ARG A 66 0.20 23.92 -5.00
C ARG A 66 0.68 24.86 -6.10
N GLU A 67 -0.23 25.34 -6.93
CA GLU A 67 0.02 26.52 -7.75
C GLU A 67 0.54 27.60 -6.79
N ARG A 68 1.82 27.90 -6.96
CA ARG A 68 2.43 29.16 -6.61
C ARG A 68 3.12 29.62 -7.87
#